data_AF-A0A9D7DY56-F1
#
_entry.id   AF-A0A9D7DY56-F1
#
_cell.length_a   1.000
_cell.length_b   1.000
_cell.length_c   1.000
_cell.angle_alpha   90.00
_cell.angle_beta   90.00
_cell.angle_gamma   90.00
#
_symmetry.space_group_name_H-M   'P 1'
#
loop_
_entity.id
_entity.type
_entity.pdbx_description
1 polymer ?
#
loop_
_entity_poly.entity_id
_entity_poly.type
_entity_poly.pdbx_seq_one_letter_code
_entity_poly.pdbx_strand_id
1 'polypeptide(L)' 'MTISAPWRFFKHAYGLSNVVLDADKRLLAAQVPICAGPLMAAAPTMLAVLKKVAARLPEGDELGDLARRAIARATVAVD' A
#
# COMPACT_ATOMS: atom_id res chain seq x y z
N MET A 1 19.06 8.84 -0.36
CA MET A 1 17.79 9.21 -1.02
C MET A 1 16.64 8.64 -0.20
N THR A 2 15.93 9.47 0.55
CA THR A 2 14.73 9.06 1.28
C THR A 2 13.63 8.85 0.25
N ILE A 3 13.28 7.59 -0.05
CA ILE A 3 12.15 7.29 -0.91
C ILE A 3 10.91 7.77 -0.16
N SER A 4 10.36 8.91 -0.55
CA SER A 4 9.07 9.36 -0.03
C SER A 4 8.04 8.27 -0.30
N ALA A 5 7.29 7.86 0.71
CA ALA A 5 6.21 6.90 0.50
C ALA A 5 5.23 7.50 -0.54
N PRO A 6 4.71 6.69 -1.48
CA PRO A 6 3.88 7.18 -2.59
C PRO A 6 2.61 7.88 -2.12
N TRP A 7 2.21 7.65 -0.87
CA TRP A 7 1.08 8.27 -0.22
C TRP A 7 1.30 8.24 1.30
N ARG A 8 0.53 9.05 2.04
CA ARG A 8 0.61 9.17 3.50
C ARG A 8 -0.76 9.36 4.14
N PHE A 9 -0.94 8.76 5.32
CA PHE A 9 -2.12 8.95 6.15
C PHE A 9 -1.99 10.22 7.01
N PHE A 10 -3.07 10.99 7.07
CA PHE A 10 -3.22 12.20 7.87
C PHE A 10 -4.48 12.08 8.72
N LYS A 11 -4.37 12.41 10.02
CA LYS A 11 -5.55 12.43 10.89
C LYS A 11 -6.57 13.47 10.45
N HIS A 12 -6.10 14.62 9.94
CA HIS A 12 -6.94 15.68 9.38
C HIS A 12 -6.24 16.36 8.19
N ALA A 13 -6.97 16.62 7.11
CA ALA A 13 -6.53 17.43 5.97
C ALA A 13 -7.76 17.97 5.21
N TYR A 14 -7.69 19.20 4.69
CA TYR A 14 -8.77 19.81 3.89
C TYR A 14 -10.17 19.80 4.54
N GLY A 15 -10.24 19.89 5.88
CA GLY A 15 -11.50 19.82 6.63
C GLY A 15 -12.08 18.40 6.78
N LEU A 16 -11.37 17.37 6.31
CA LEU A 16 -11.75 15.97 6.40
C LEU A 16 -10.90 15.23 7.45
N SER A 17 -11.46 14.17 8.02
CA SER A 17 -10.80 13.30 9.00
C SER A 17 -10.34 11.99 8.36
N ASN A 18 -9.24 11.44 8.90
CA ASN A 18 -8.64 10.16 8.49
C ASN A 18 -8.45 10.04 6.97
N VAL A 19 -7.50 10.82 6.47
CA VAL A 19 -7.30 11.11 5.06
C VAL A 19 -6.04 10.43 4.53
N VAL A 20 -6.08 9.91 3.32
CA VAL A 20 -4.90 9.42 2.58
C VAL A 20 -4.64 10.35 1.41
N LEU A 21 -3.44 10.92 1.36
CA LEU A 21 -2.99 11.78 0.27
C LEU A 21 -1.83 11.14 -0.48
N ASP A 22 -1.75 11.33 -1.79
CA ASP A 22 -0.55 10.97 -2.57
C ASP A 22 0.62 11.95 -2.32
N ALA A 23 1.75 11.70 -2.98
CA ALA A 23 2.93 12.56 -2.90
C ALA A 23 2.68 14.00 -3.38
N ASP A 24 1.71 14.20 -4.27
CA ASP A 24 1.29 15.50 -4.81
C ASP A 24 0.18 16.16 -3.96
N LYS A 25 -0.13 15.59 -2.78
CA LYS A 25 -1.20 16.01 -1.86
C LYS A 25 -2.61 15.87 -2.43
N ARG A 26 -2.83 15.06 -3.47
CA ARG A 26 -4.17 14.75 -3.97
C ARG A 26 -4.86 13.78 -3.03
N LEU A 27 -6.16 13.98 -2.84
CA LEU A 27 -6.99 13.14 -1.99
C LEU A 27 -7.23 11.78 -2.66
N LEU A 28 -6.74 10.71 -2.04
CA LEU A 28 -7.01 9.34 -2.47
C LEU A 28 -8.21 8.74 -1.73
N ALA A 29 -8.33 9.01 -0.42
CA ALA A 29 -9.43 8.55 0.41
C ALA A 29 -9.64 9.47 1.63
N ALA A 30 -10.87 9.54 2.12
CA ALA A 30 -11.25 10.23 3.36
C ALA A 30 -12.14 9.32 4.22
N GLN A 31 -12.29 9.66 5.51
CA GLN A 31 -13.09 8.87 6.47
C GLN A 31 -12.61 7.41 6.58
N VAL A 32 -11.31 7.19 6.38
CA VAL A 32 -10.71 5.87 6.55
C VAL A 32 -10.85 5.45 8.01
N PRO A 33 -11.12 4.17 8.33
CA PRO A 33 -11.17 3.71 9.72
C PRO A 33 -9.91 4.12 10.48
N ILE A 34 -10.07 4.70 11.66
CA ILE A 34 -8.97 5.31 12.43
C ILE A 34 -7.83 4.32 12.73
N CYS A 35 -8.16 3.04 12.88
CA CYS A 35 -7.20 1.96 13.14
C CYS A 35 -6.45 1.49 11.89
N ALA A 36 -6.85 1.93 10.69
CA ALA A 36 -6.20 1.54 9.45
C ALA A 36 -4.96 2.40 9.14
N GLY A 37 -4.74 3.52 9.84
CA GLY A 37 -3.59 4.42 9.59
C GLY A 37 -2.23 3.71 9.58
N PRO A 38 -1.88 2.90 10.61
CA PRO A 38 -0.63 2.13 10.62
C PRO A 38 -0.52 1.08 9.50
N LEU A 39 -1.63 0.37 9.21
CA LEU A 39 -1.68 -0.62 8.13
C LEU A 39 -1.43 0.05 6.77
N MET A 40 -2.08 1.20 6.57
CA MET A 40 -1.93 2.00 5.37
C MET A 40 -0.46 2.48 5.29
N ALA A 41 0.09 3.11 6.32
CA ALA A 41 1.50 3.53 6.30
C ALA A 41 2.51 2.40 5.98
N ALA A 42 2.21 1.15 6.37
CA ALA A 42 3.05 -0.01 6.08
C ALA A 42 2.86 -0.60 4.67
N ALA A 43 1.71 -0.36 4.03
CA ALA A 43 1.33 -1.01 2.78
C ALA A 43 2.34 -0.83 1.63
N PRO A 44 2.95 0.36 1.39
CA PRO A 44 3.98 0.51 0.35
C PRO A 44 5.21 -0.37 0.60
N THR A 45 5.69 -0.40 1.85
CA THR A 45 6.83 -1.24 2.26
C THR A 45 6.49 -2.72 2.12
N MET A 46 5.28 -3.12 2.53
CA MET A 46 4.81 -4.50 2.44
C MET A 46 4.70 -4.98 0.99
N LEU A 47 4.17 -4.14 0.08
CA LEU A 47 4.14 -4.43 -1.35
C LEU A 47 5.55 -4.57 -1.93
N ALA A 48 6.49 -3.72 -1.53
CA ALA A 48 7.89 -3.81 -1.98
C ALA A 48 8.56 -5.12 -1.52
N VAL A 49 8.27 -5.57 -0.29
CA VAL A 49 8.74 -6.86 0.22
C VAL A 49 8.15 -8.02 -0.59
N LEU A 50 6.83 -8.01 -0.82
CA LEU A 50 6.16 -9.06 -1.60
C LEU A 50 6.72 -9.16 -3.03
N LYS A 51 6.99 -8.02 -3.68
CA LYS A 51 7.62 -7.98 -5.01
C LYS A 51 9.02 -8.64 -4.99
N LYS A 52 9.82 -8.41 -3.94
CA LYS A 52 11.14 -9.04 -3.79
C LYS A 52 11.04 -10.55 -3.56
N VAL A 53 10.04 -11.02 -2.82
CA VAL A 53 9.78 -12.44 -2.60
C VAL A 53 9.38 -13.11 -3.91
N ALA A 54 8.38 -12.55 -4.61
CA ALA A 54 7.88 -13.07 -5.88
C ALA A 54 8.97 -13.17 -6.98
N ALA A 55 9.95 -12.26 -6.97
CA ALA A 55 11.04 -12.22 -7.95
C ALA A 55 12.20 -13.18 -7.63
N ARG A 56 12.32 -13.67 -6.40
CA ARG A 56 13.45 -14.52 -5.96
C ARG A 56 13.11 -16.00 -5.88
N LEU A 57 11.86 -16.33 -5.65
CA LEU A 57 11.41 -17.70 -5.50
C LEU A 57 10.92 -18.26 -6.83
N PRO A 58 11.27 -19.52 -7.15
CA PRO A 58 10.86 -20.15 -8.41
C PRO A 58 9.34 -20.29 -8.49
N GLU A 59 8.83 -20.54 -9.70
CA GLU A 59 7.43 -20.92 -9.88
C GLU A 59 7.14 -22.27 -9.22
N GLY A 60 5.97 -22.39 -8.58
CA GLY A 60 5.60 -23.57 -7.80
C GLY A 60 6.08 -23.56 -6.35
N ASP A 61 6.88 -22.57 -5.93
CA ASP A 61 7.15 -22.33 -4.52
C ASP A 61 5.90 -21.71 -3.85
N GLU A 62 5.42 -22.30 -2.75
CA GLU A 62 4.18 -21.89 -2.10
C GLU A 62 4.19 -20.42 -1.63
N LEU A 63 5.34 -19.94 -1.13
CA LEU A 63 5.48 -18.56 -0.65
C LEU A 63 5.61 -17.59 -1.83
N GLY A 64 6.33 -17.98 -2.88
CA GLY A 64 6.41 -17.24 -4.14
C GLY A 64 5.03 -17.07 -4.79
N ASP A 65 4.27 -18.15 -4.89
CA ASP A 65 2.93 -18.19 -5.43
C ASP A 65 1.95 -17.34 -4.60
N LEU A 66 2.04 -17.42 -3.27
CA LEU A 66 1.23 -16.58 -2.37
C LEU A 66 1.53 -15.09 -2.58
N ALA A 67 2.81 -14.72 -2.69
CA ALA A 67 3.20 -13.34 -2.94
C ALA A 67 2.67 -12.83 -4.30
N ARG A 68 2.79 -13.63 -5.37
CA ARG A 68 2.25 -13.27 -6.70
C ARG A 68 0.73 -13.07 -6.66
N ARG A 69 -0.02 -13.95 -5.99
CA ARG A 69 -1.48 -13.79 -5.81
C ARG A 69 -1.85 -12.53 -5.03
N ALA A 70 -1.13 -12.23 -3.95
CA ALA A 70 -1.36 -11.02 -3.16
C ALA A 70 -1.12 -9.75 -3.98
N ILE A 71 -0.06 -9.71 -4.78
CA ILE A 71 0.25 -8.60 -5.69
C ILE A 71 -0.83 -8.44 -6.76
N ALA A 72 -1.27 -9.53 -7.38
CA ALA A 72 -2.32 -9.51 -8.40
C ALA A 72 -3.63 -8.92 -7.84
N ARG A 73 -4.06 -9.35 -6.64
CA ARG A 73 -5.27 -8.79 -6.01
C ARG A 73 -5.14 -7.30 -5.70
N ALA A 74 -3.95 -6.84 -5.30
CA ALA A 74 -3.70 -5.43 -5.01
C ALA A 74 -3.69 -4.55 -6.27
N THR A 75 -3.51 -5.13 -7.47
CA THR A 75 -3.46 -4.40 -8.74
C THR A 75 -4.80 -4.39 -9.48
N VAL A 76 -5.64 -5.43 -9.31
CA VAL A 76 -6.98 -5.50 -9.92
C VAL A 76 -8.00 -4.56 -9.24
N ALA A 77 -7.77 -4.14 -8.01
CA ALA A 77 -8.68 -3.26 -7.27
C ALA A 77 -8.62 -1.77 -7.70
N VAL A 78 -7.90 -1.44 -8.78
CA VAL A 78 -7.63 -0.06 -9.24
C VAL A 78 -8.30 0.25 -10.60
N ASP A 79 -9.00 -0.70 -11.20
CA ASP A 79 -9.80 -0.50 -12.43
C ASP A 79 -11.30 -0.27 -12.11
#